data_AF-A0A830FJU7-F1
#
_entry.id   AF-A0A830FJU7-F1
#
_cell.length_a   1.000
_cell.length_b   1.000
_cell.length_c   1.000
_cell.angle_alpha   90.00
_cell.angle_beta   90.00
_cell.angle_gamma   90.00
#
_symmetry.space_group_name_H-M   'P 1'
#
loop_
_entity.id
_entity.type
_entity.pdbx_description
1 polymer ?
#
loop_
_entity_poly.entity_id
_entity_poly.type
_entity_poly.pdbx_seq_one_letter_code
_entity_poly.pdbx_strand_id
1 'polypeptide(L)'
;MALPRWFPVARKEATTLLKSKGIWILAPLLVVWGYGPTYISWDTLGPDVTVGFVQVAGSLLLPLCVLLLTYRSIIQERTSGSLKFLLGLPLTRTEILIGKVFGRSVGAVVPFAVSTVVLGVIGGFKFGLFSPLRFIGVFLVTVLYIAVLVSVATAASAVTTSTVRVTAVVFGGFFLLLTLGWKIVGVRLYSAVTGNPVNPLDPPADGLLFAILRLSPGRAYRTVTNWLLGLANSGGQYTSVATVLYPGHSVNEYVVDAAFSGQPVPAYLHESIALVVLLLWGVVPLALASYRFNRGDLA
;
A
#
# COMPACT_ATOMS: atom_id res chain seq x y z
N MET A 1 20.51 -10.88 23.40
CA MET A 1 19.77 -11.77 22.49
C MET A 1 20.56 -11.92 21.19
N ALA A 2 20.80 -13.14 20.73
CA ALA A 2 21.40 -13.38 19.42
C ALA A 2 20.44 -12.91 18.31
N LEU A 3 20.95 -12.21 17.31
CA LEU A 3 20.14 -11.75 16.18
C LEU A 3 19.64 -12.94 15.35
N PRO A 4 18.48 -12.83 14.68
CA PRO A 4 18.00 -13.89 13.79
C PRO A 4 19.00 -14.18 12.67
N ARG A 5 19.08 -15.44 12.24
CA ARG A 5 20.05 -15.89 11.20
C ARG A 5 19.90 -15.15 9.87
N TRP A 6 18.69 -14.69 9.55
CA TRP A 6 18.38 -13.91 8.34
C TRP A 6 18.78 -12.43 8.42
N PHE A 7 19.16 -11.92 9.59
CA PHE A 7 19.49 -10.50 9.79
C PHE A 7 20.63 -9.99 8.89
N PRO A 8 21.73 -10.73 8.67
CA PRO A 8 22.78 -10.31 7.73
C PRO A 8 22.26 -10.11 6.30
N VAL A 9 21.31 -10.94 5.85
CA VAL A 9 20.67 -10.81 4.54
C VAL A 9 19.85 -9.53 4.49
N ALA A 10 19.03 -9.28 5.52
CA ALA A 10 18.23 -8.06 5.61
C ALA A 10 19.08 -6.80 5.63
N ARG A 11 20.16 -6.79 6.42
CA ARG A 11 21.11 -5.67 6.49
C ARG A 11 21.76 -5.41 5.13
N LYS A 12 22.18 -6.47 4.43
CA LYS A 12 22.77 -6.37 3.09
C LYS A 12 21.78 -5.72 2.11
N GLU A 13 20.56 -6.24 2.02
CA GLU A 13 19.52 -5.72 1.11
C GLU A 13 19.18 -4.25 1.39
N ALA A 14 18.98 -3.90 2.65
CA ALA A 14 18.71 -2.51 3.05
C ALA A 14 19.88 -1.59 2.65
N THR A 15 21.11 -1.99 2.97
CA THR A 15 22.31 -1.19 2.66
C THR A 15 22.50 -1.04 1.16
N THR A 16 22.27 -2.09 0.37
CA THR A 16 22.37 -2.04 -1.09
C THR A 16 21.36 -1.07 -1.68
N LEU A 17 20.11 -1.08 -1.22
CA LEU A 17 19.11 -0.12 -1.67
C LEU A 17 19.48 1.31 -1.28
N LEU A 18 19.83 1.56 -0.01
CA LEU A 18 20.16 2.90 0.49
C LEU A 18 21.40 3.52 -0.17
N LYS A 19 22.34 2.70 -0.65
CA LYS A 19 23.50 3.17 -1.42
C LYS A 19 23.17 3.48 -2.89
N SER A 20 22.06 2.96 -3.41
CA SER A 20 21.63 3.26 -4.77
C SER A 20 21.10 4.68 -4.87
N LYS A 21 21.56 5.48 -5.83
CA LYS A 21 21.00 6.83 -6.06
C LYS A 21 19.52 6.79 -6.46
N GLY A 22 19.07 5.69 -7.08
CA GLY A 22 17.70 5.55 -7.58
C GLY A 22 16.63 5.54 -6.49
N ILE A 23 16.90 4.95 -5.32
CA ILE A 23 15.93 4.93 -4.20
C ILE A 23 15.69 6.34 -3.65
N TRP A 24 16.70 7.22 -3.72
CA TRP A 24 16.62 8.58 -3.18
C TRP A 24 15.82 9.53 -4.07
N ILE A 25 15.62 9.22 -5.36
CA ILE A 25 14.70 9.95 -6.24
C ILE A 25 13.26 9.85 -5.73
N LEU A 26 12.93 8.75 -5.02
CA LEU A 26 11.62 8.59 -4.40
C LEU A 26 11.31 9.73 -3.43
N ALA A 27 12.30 10.19 -2.67
CA ALA A 27 12.07 11.17 -1.62
C ALA A 27 11.46 12.50 -2.13
N PRO A 28 12.10 13.23 -3.07
CA PRO A 28 11.52 14.46 -3.62
C PRO A 28 10.26 14.19 -4.44
N LEU A 29 10.19 13.06 -5.15
CA LEU A 29 9.02 12.70 -5.95
C LEU A 29 7.76 12.57 -5.08
N LEU A 30 7.88 11.91 -3.92
CA LEU A 30 6.78 11.78 -2.97
C LEU A 30 6.40 13.09 -2.29
N VAL A 31 7.34 14.01 -2.07
CA VAL A 31 7.03 15.34 -1.55
C VAL A 31 6.20 16.12 -2.57
N VAL A 32 6.63 16.16 -3.83
CA VAL A 32 5.91 16.86 -4.90
C VAL A 32 4.53 16.26 -5.11
N TRP A 33 4.42 14.93 -5.09
CA TRP A 33 3.14 14.23 -5.29
C TRP A 33 2.20 14.34 -4.08
N GLY A 34 2.73 14.23 -2.87
CA GLY A 34 1.94 14.28 -1.64
C GLY A 34 1.40 15.67 -1.35
N TYR A 35 2.17 16.72 -1.69
CA TYR A 35 1.78 18.09 -1.46
C TYR A 35 0.73 18.56 -2.48
N GLY A 36 -0.50 18.75 -2.01
CA GLY A 36 -1.61 19.21 -2.85
C GLY A 36 -2.76 19.75 -2.02
N PRO A 37 -2.60 20.95 -1.40
CA PRO A 37 -3.65 21.54 -0.58
C PRO A 37 -4.84 21.98 -1.45
N THR A 38 -6.05 21.79 -0.93
CA THR A 38 -7.28 22.36 -1.49
C THR A 38 -8.09 23.04 -0.39
N TYR A 39 -8.95 23.99 -0.78
CA TYR A 39 -9.80 24.69 0.18
C TYR A 39 -10.71 23.72 0.96
N ILE A 40 -11.38 22.79 0.25
CA ILE A 40 -12.23 21.75 0.86
C ILE A 40 -11.44 20.90 1.87
N SER A 41 -10.21 20.52 1.54
CA SER A 41 -9.35 19.72 2.43
C SER A 41 -8.98 20.48 3.70
N TRP A 42 -8.71 21.79 3.58
CA TRP A 42 -8.42 22.64 4.72
C TRP A 42 -9.65 22.88 5.58
N ASP A 43 -10.80 23.14 4.98
CA ASP A 43 -12.05 23.37 5.73
C ASP A 43 -12.49 22.13 6.53
N THR A 44 -12.26 20.94 5.96
CA THR A 44 -12.62 19.66 6.61
C THR A 44 -11.63 19.18 7.66
N LEU A 45 -10.32 19.32 7.43
CA LEU A 45 -9.27 18.77 8.32
C LEU A 45 -8.54 19.83 9.16
N GLY A 46 -8.66 21.10 8.80
CA GLY A 46 -7.82 22.16 9.36
C GLY A 46 -6.32 21.83 9.21
N PRO A 47 -5.51 22.06 10.27
CA PRO A 47 -4.07 21.73 10.25
C PRO A 47 -3.75 20.28 9.88
N ASP A 48 -4.65 19.33 10.17
CA ASP A 48 -4.45 17.90 9.87
C ASP A 48 -4.46 17.59 8.36
N VAL A 49 -4.74 18.57 7.49
CA VAL A 49 -4.48 18.46 6.04
C VAL A 49 -3.03 18.02 5.74
N THR A 50 -2.09 18.40 6.62
CA THR A 50 -0.69 17.98 6.55
C THR A 50 -0.53 16.45 6.64
N VAL A 51 -1.32 15.80 7.51
CA VAL A 51 -1.35 14.34 7.62
C VAL A 51 -1.95 13.72 6.35
N GLY A 52 -2.94 14.39 5.76
CA GLY A 52 -3.50 14.04 4.45
C GLY A 52 -2.45 13.98 3.34
N PHE A 53 -1.47 14.89 3.30
CA PHE A 53 -0.38 14.86 2.30
C PHE A 53 0.45 13.58 2.37
N VAL A 54 0.67 13.05 3.58
CA VAL A 54 1.36 11.76 3.77
C VAL A 54 0.54 10.61 3.19
N GLN A 55 -0.79 10.66 3.34
CA GLN A 55 -1.68 9.68 2.72
C GLN A 55 -1.54 9.69 1.18
N VAL A 56 -1.49 10.89 0.59
CA VAL A 56 -1.36 11.08 -0.86
C VAL A 56 0.01 10.66 -1.36
N ALA A 57 1.08 10.96 -0.62
CA ALA A 57 2.40 10.44 -0.92
C ALA A 57 2.37 8.90 -1.00
N GLY A 58 1.66 8.25 -0.08
CA GLY A 58 1.46 6.80 -0.08
C GLY A 58 0.52 6.25 -1.16
N SER A 59 -0.09 7.09 -2.02
CA SER A 59 -1.16 6.66 -2.93
C SER A 59 -0.66 5.99 -4.22
N LEU A 60 -0.44 6.72 -5.31
CA LEU A 60 -0.14 6.15 -6.63
C LEU A 60 1.37 5.92 -6.85
N LEU A 61 2.18 6.94 -6.54
CA LEU A 61 3.61 6.91 -6.82
C LEU A 61 4.38 5.97 -5.91
N LEU A 62 4.03 5.92 -4.62
CA LEU A 62 4.71 5.03 -3.68
C LEU A 62 4.60 3.55 -4.10
N PRO A 63 3.42 2.98 -4.39
CA PRO A 63 3.31 1.62 -4.90
C PRO A 63 4.09 1.42 -6.18
N LEU A 64 4.00 2.34 -7.14
CA LEU A 64 4.72 2.21 -8.41
C LEU A 64 6.23 2.10 -8.18
N CYS A 65 6.80 3.03 -7.41
CA CYS A 65 8.22 3.07 -7.14
C CYS A 65 8.70 1.90 -6.28
N VAL A 66 7.96 1.54 -5.22
CA VAL A 66 8.31 0.39 -4.38
C VAL A 66 8.31 -0.89 -5.22
N LEU A 67 7.30 -1.11 -6.05
CA LEU A 67 7.25 -2.28 -6.93
C LEU A 67 8.39 -2.27 -7.96
N LEU A 68 8.69 -1.12 -8.60
CA LEU A 68 9.83 -0.96 -9.53
C LEU A 68 11.18 -1.29 -8.90
N LEU A 69 11.37 -0.93 -7.64
CA LEU A 69 12.63 -1.14 -6.94
C LEU A 69 12.73 -2.56 -6.36
N THR A 70 11.60 -3.24 -6.16
CA THR A 70 11.58 -4.52 -5.46
C THR A 70 11.22 -5.75 -6.30
N TYR A 71 10.56 -5.61 -7.46
CA TYR A 71 10.10 -6.77 -8.26
C TYR A 71 11.22 -7.72 -8.69
N ARG A 72 12.46 -7.20 -8.82
CA ARG A 72 13.62 -8.00 -9.21
C ARG A 72 14.31 -8.74 -8.06
N SER A 73 13.71 -8.81 -6.87
CA SER A 73 14.39 -9.26 -5.64
C SER A 73 15.01 -10.65 -5.68
N ILE A 74 14.40 -11.58 -6.42
CA ILE A 74 14.86 -12.97 -6.52
C ILE A 74 15.21 -13.30 -7.96
N ILE A 75 14.41 -12.84 -8.92
CA ILE A 75 14.64 -13.13 -10.34
C ILE A 75 16.01 -12.61 -10.81
N GLN A 76 16.48 -11.46 -10.32
CA GLN A 76 17.80 -10.94 -10.67
C GLN A 76 18.92 -11.88 -10.22
N GLU A 77 18.85 -12.37 -8.99
CA GLU A 77 19.83 -13.30 -8.43
C GLU A 77 19.75 -14.68 -9.06
N ARG A 78 18.55 -15.09 -9.50
CA ARG A 78 18.36 -16.32 -10.27
C ARG A 78 19.07 -16.19 -11.62
N THR A 79 18.84 -15.09 -12.35
CA THR A 79 19.44 -14.86 -13.67
C THR A 79 20.96 -14.68 -13.62
N SER A 80 21.50 -14.10 -12.56
CA SER A 80 22.95 -13.95 -12.38
C SER A 80 23.63 -15.21 -11.84
N GLY A 81 22.86 -16.26 -11.49
CA GLY A 81 23.37 -17.46 -10.82
C GLY A 81 23.75 -17.24 -9.35
N SER A 82 23.66 -16.00 -8.82
CA SER A 82 24.07 -15.70 -7.45
C SER A 82 23.18 -16.34 -6.39
N LEU A 83 21.96 -16.76 -6.77
CA LEU A 83 21.05 -17.47 -5.90
C LEU A 83 21.65 -18.78 -5.35
N LYS A 84 22.53 -19.45 -6.11
CA LYS A 84 23.21 -20.68 -5.66
C LYS A 84 24.11 -20.41 -4.45
N PHE A 85 24.81 -19.28 -4.41
CA PHE A 85 25.63 -18.91 -3.25
C PHE A 85 24.79 -18.61 -2.01
N LEU A 86 23.63 -17.95 -2.18
CA LEU A 86 22.72 -17.67 -1.07
C LEU A 86 22.11 -18.95 -0.50
N LEU A 87 21.79 -19.92 -1.34
CA LEU A 87 21.27 -21.22 -0.92
C LEU A 87 22.34 -22.15 -0.34
N GLY A 88 23.62 -21.89 -0.61
CA GLY A 88 24.74 -22.60 0.03
C GLY A 88 25.03 -22.13 1.46
N LEU A 89 24.44 -21.00 1.89
CA LEU A 89 24.49 -20.57 3.28
C LEU A 89 23.60 -21.48 4.13
N PRO A 90 23.88 -21.63 5.43
CA PRO A 90 23.04 -22.40 6.34
C PRO A 90 21.79 -21.59 6.71
N LEU A 91 20.95 -21.30 5.72
CA LEU A 91 19.69 -20.56 5.82
C LEU A 91 18.60 -21.33 5.07
N THR A 92 17.40 -21.36 5.65
CA THR A 92 16.24 -21.89 4.94
C THR A 92 15.81 -20.93 3.84
N ARG A 93 15.20 -21.46 2.79
CA ARG A 93 14.58 -20.69 1.71
C ARG A 93 13.59 -19.64 2.25
N THR A 94 12.83 -19.97 3.29
CA THR A 94 11.91 -19.04 3.97
C THR A 94 12.64 -17.91 4.70
N GLU A 95 13.74 -18.20 5.41
CA GLU A 95 14.56 -17.17 6.06
C GLU A 95 15.16 -16.19 5.07
N ILE A 96 15.55 -16.66 3.87
CA ILE A 96 16.02 -15.79 2.79
C ILE A 96 14.92 -14.85 2.33
N LEU A 97 13.70 -15.36 2.13
CA LEU A 97 12.54 -14.53 1.74
C LEU A 97 12.21 -13.48 2.80
N ILE A 98 12.16 -13.87 4.08
CA ILE A 98 11.91 -12.95 5.20
C ILE A 98 13.00 -11.87 5.26
N GLY A 99 14.27 -12.27 5.17
CA GLY A 99 15.40 -11.34 5.16
C GLY A 99 15.31 -10.33 4.02
N LYS A 100 14.95 -10.79 2.81
CA LYS A 100 14.76 -9.92 1.64
C LYS A 100 13.61 -8.94 1.84
N VAL A 101 12.44 -9.42 2.26
CA VAL A 101 11.27 -8.56 2.48
C VAL A 101 11.59 -7.51 3.54
N PHE A 102 12.16 -7.91 4.68
CA PHE A 102 12.49 -6.99 5.76
C PHE A 102 13.53 -5.95 5.33
N GLY A 103 14.65 -6.39 4.74
CA GLY A 103 15.72 -5.50 4.28
C GLY A 103 15.24 -4.50 3.23
N ARG A 104 14.44 -4.96 2.26
CA ARG A 104 13.89 -4.08 1.22
C ARG A 104 12.82 -3.13 1.73
N SER A 105 12.01 -3.56 2.70
CA SER A 105 11.04 -2.70 3.36
C SER A 105 11.76 -1.57 4.10
N VAL A 106 12.79 -1.88 4.88
CA VAL A 106 13.61 -0.84 5.56
C VAL A 106 14.23 0.11 4.52
N GLY A 107 14.82 -0.42 3.45
CA GLY A 107 15.40 0.39 2.38
C GLY A 107 14.41 1.33 1.70
N ALA A 108 13.14 0.94 1.57
CA ALA A 108 12.07 1.75 0.99
C ALA A 108 11.40 2.72 2.00
N VAL A 109 11.37 2.36 3.28
CA VAL A 109 10.81 3.20 4.35
C VAL A 109 11.66 4.44 4.59
N VAL A 110 12.98 4.35 4.50
CA VAL A 110 13.88 5.49 4.75
C VAL A 110 13.61 6.70 3.83
N PRO A 111 13.61 6.61 2.48
CA PRO A 111 13.30 7.75 1.64
C PRO A 111 11.87 8.27 1.86
N PHE A 112 10.90 7.37 2.11
CA PHE A 112 9.53 7.76 2.45
C PHE A 112 9.46 8.53 3.78
N ALA A 113 10.23 8.13 4.80
CA ALA A 113 10.33 8.84 6.05
C ALA A 113 10.91 10.24 5.85
N VAL A 114 11.93 10.38 4.99
CA VAL A 114 12.46 11.69 4.61
C VAL A 114 11.39 12.55 3.95
N SER A 115 10.64 12.03 2.97
CA SER A 115 9.52 12.75 2.36
C SER A 115 8.46 13.15 3.39
N THR A 116 8.13 12.25 4.29
CA THR A 116 7.13 12.47 5.34
C THR A 116 7.56 13.59 6.28
N VAL A 117 8.82 13.59 6.73
CA VAL A 117 9.38 14.67 7.54
C VAL A 117 9.33 16.00 6.78
N VAL A 118 9.72 16.02 5.51
CA VAL A 118 9.67 17.24 4.68
C VAL A 118 8.23 17.75 4.53
N LEU A 119 7.26 16.88 4.25
CA LEU A 119 5.84 17.23 4.18
C LEU A 119 5.31 17.76 5.52
N GLY A 120 5.72 17.14 6.63
CA GLY A 120 5.38 17.58 7.98
C GLY A 120 5.95 18.97 8.29
N VAL A 121 7.20 19.24 7.91
CA VAL A 121 7.83 20.56 8.06
C VAL A 121 7.10 21.61 7.23
N ILE A 122 6.88 21.34 5.94
CA ILE A 122 6.14 22.25 5.04
C ILE A 122 4.76 22.54 5.61
N GLY A 123 4.06 21.50 6.08
CA GLY A 123 2.71 21.64 6.59
C GLY A 123 2.67 22.38 7.92
N GLY A 124 3.60 22.11 8.84
CA GLY A 124 3.71 22.82 10.11
C GLY A 124 3.89 24.33 9.94
N PHE A 125 4.72 24.74 8.97
CA PHE A 125 4.92 26.16 8.66
C PHE A 125 3.74 26.82 7.95
N LYS A 126 3.04 26.11 7.05
CA LYS A 126 1.98 26.69 6.21
C LYS A 126 0.58 26.60 6.82
N PHE A 127 0.30 25.53 7.54
CA PHE A 127 -1.03 25.12 7.99
C PHE A 127 -1.14 25.07 9.53
N GLY A 128 -0.02 25.28 10.24
CA GLY A 128 0.03 25.27 11.70
C GLY A 128 0.23 23.87 12.30
N LEU A 129 0.03 23.77 13.61
CA LEU A 129 0.24 22.54 14.36
C LEU A 129 -0.86 21.51 14.08
N PHE A 130 -0.46 20.34 13.59
CA PHE A 130 -1.32 19.18 13.35
C PHE A 130 -1.13 18.12 14.44
N SER A 131 -2.05 17.16 14.51
CA SER A 131 -2.03 16.08 15.50
C SER A 131 -0.83 15.14 15.30
N PRO A 132 0.11 15.08 16.26
CA PRO A 132 1.26 14.17 16.15
C PRO A 132 0.84 12.70 16.14
N LEU A 133 -0.25 12.36 16.84
CA LEU A 133 -0.78 11.00 16.89
C LEU A 133 -1.30 10.55 15.52
N ARG A 134 -2.07 11.40 14.83
CA ARG A 134 -2.59 11.10 13.47
C ARG A 134 -1.43 11.00 12.48
N PHE A 135 -0.45 11.89 12.59
CA PHE A 135 0.74 11.87 11.74
C PHE A 135 1.55 10.58 11.89
N ILE A 136 1.87 10.18 13.13
CA ILE A 136 2.57 8.93 13.42
C ILE A 136 1.73 7.72 12.99
N GLY A 137 0.42 7.73 13.26
CA GLY A 137 -0.49 6.65 12.87
C GLY A 137 -0.50 6.42 11.36
N VAL A 138 -0.68 7.49 10.57
CA VAL A 138 -0.65 7.40 9.10
C VAL A 138 0.73 6.95 8.62
N PHE A 139 1.81 7.49 9.17
CA PHE A 139 3.16 7.04 8.86
C PHE A 139 3.35 5.53 9.08
N LEU A 140 2.93 4.99 10.23
CA LEU A 140 3.06 3.57 10.56
C LEU A 140 2.21 2.68 9.63
N VAL A 141 1.00 3.13 9.28
CA VAL A 141 0.14 2.42 8.33
C VAL A 141 0.75 2.43 6.93
N THR A 142 1.39 3.52 6.51
CA THR A 142 2.13 3.58 5.24
C THR A 142 3.38 2.70 5.27
N VAL A 143 4.09 2.62 6.40
CA VAL A 143 5.21 1.67 6.58
C VAL A 143 4.75 0.22 6.43
N LEU A 144 3.61 -0.14 7.03
CA LEU A 144 2.99 -1.45 6.82
C LEU A 144 2.64 -1.65 5.34
N TYR A 145 2.06 -0.64 4.68
CA TYR A 145 1.71 -0.72 3.27
C TYR A 145 2.94 -0.92 2.37
N ILE A 146 4.06 -0.24 2.64
CA ILE A 146 5.34 -0.50 1.97
C ILE A 146 5.75 -1.96 2.15
N ALA A 147 5.70 -2.49 3.37
CA ALA A 147 6.05 -3.89 3.63
C ALA A 147 5.16 -4.88 2.87
N VAL A 148 3.85 -4.59 2.76
CA VAL A 148 2.90 -5.37 1.95
C VAL A 148 3.31 -5.37 0.48
N LEU A 149 3.62 -4.20 -0.09
CA LEU A 149 4.04 -4.07 -1.49
C LEU A 149 5.33 -4.84 -1.78
N VAL A 150 6.32 -4.72 -0.88
CA VAL A 150 7.59 -5.45 -0.98
C VAL A 150 7.38 -6.96 -0.87
N SER A 151 6.48 -7.39 0.02
CA SER A 151 6.10 -8.79 0.21
C SER A 151 5.50 -9.36 -1.08
N VAL A 152 4.51 -8.68 -1.66
CA VAL A 152 3.87 -9.08 -2.92
C VAL A 152 4.89 -9.14 -4.07
N ALA A 153 5.71 -8.11 -4.23
CA ALA A 153 6.72 -8.06 -5.28
C ALA A 153 7.73 -9.22 -5.15
N THR A 154 8.16 -9.50 -3.92
CA THR A 154 9.08 -10.61 -3.62
C THR A 154 8.44 -11.96 -3.82
N ALA A 155 7.18 -12.14 -3.42
CA ALA A 155 6.41 -13.35 -3.67
C ALA A 155 6.29 -13.64 -5.17
N ALA A 156 5.92 -12.64 -5.97
CA ALA A 156 5.85 -12.76 -7.43
C ALA A 156 7.21 -13.09 -8.07
N SER A 157 8.29 -12.49 -7.56
CA SER A 157 9.67 -12.77 -7.99
C SER A 157 10.10 -14.20 -7.64
N ALA A 158 9.67 -14.75 -6.51
CA ALA A 158 10.04 -16.08 -6.04
C ALA A 158 9.43 -17.19 -6.90
N VAL A 159 8.16 -17.03 -7.30
CA VAL A 159 7.36 -18.09 -7.96
C VAL A 159 7.55 -18.14 -9.48
N THR A 160 8.29 -17.20 -10.04
CA THR A 160 8.43 -17.01 -11.48
C THR A 160 9.89 -17.18 -11.91
N THR A 161 10.11 -17.76 -13.09
CA THR A 161 11.45 -17.98 -13.67
C THR A 161 11.81 -17.00 -14.79
N SER A 162 10.83 -16.22 -15.28
CA SER A 162 11.00 -15.26 -16.38
C SER A 162 10.82 -13.83 -15.90
N THR A 163 11.79 -12.96 -16.22
CA THR A 163 11.72 -11.51 -15.94
C THR A 163 10.47 -10.87 -16.55
N VAL A 164 10.10 -11.24 -17.78
CA VAL A 164 8.91 -10.71 -18.46
C VAL A 164 7.64 -11.08 -17.69
N ARG A 165 7.53 -12.34 -17.24
CA ARG A 165 6.37 -12.79 -16.46
C ARG A 165 6.28 -12.09 -15.11
N VAL A 166 7.39 -11.89 -14.39
CA VAL A 166 7.38 -11.14 -13.12
C VAL A 166 6.90 -9.71 -13.36
N THR A 167 7.42 -9.04 -14.39
CA THR A 167 6.98 -7.69 -14.75
C THR A 167 5.48 -7.66 -15.07
N ALA A 168 4.97 -8.61 -15.85
CA ALA A 168 3.55 -8.69 -16.18
C ALA A 168 2.67 -8.93 -14.95
N VAL A 169 3.08 -9.80 -14.03
CA VAL A 169 2.33 -10.07 -12.79
C VAL A 169 2.35 -8.86 -11.86
N VAL A 170 3.51 -8.25 -11.63
CA VAL A 170 3.64 -7.13 -10.68
C VAL A 170 3.02 -5.84 -11.24
N PHE A 171 3.28 -5.49 -12.50
CA PHE A 171 2.76 -4.26 -13.07
C PHE A 171 1.39 -4.43 -13.70
N GLY A 172 1.17 -5.47 -14.50
CA GLY A 172 -0.14 -5.72 -15.10
C GLY A 172 -1.17 -6.26 -14.09
N GLY A 173 -0.82 -7.37 -13.43
CA GLY A 173 -1.73 -8.06 -12.52
C GLY A 173 -1.96 -7.33 -11.19
N PHE A 174 -0.91 -6.80 -10.58
CA PHE A 174 -1.04 -6.13 -9.28
C PHE A 174 -1.22 -4.62 -9.42
N PHE A 175 -0.28 -3.89 -10.03
CA PHE A 175 -0.36 -2.43 -10.08
C PHE A 175 -1.55 -1.92 -10.92
N LEU A 176 -1.65 -2.31 -12.19
CA LEU A 176 -2.72 -1.83 -13.06
C LEU A 176 -4.09 -2.32 -12.59
N LEU A 177 -4.24 -3.59 -12.22
CA LEU A 177 -5.54 -4.13 -11.84
C LEU A 177 -5.93 -3.87 -10.37
N LEU A 178 -5.04 -4.08 -9.39
CA LEU A 178 -5.40 -3.89 -7.97
C LEU A 178 -5.21 -2.45 -7.46
N THR A 179 -4.24 -1.70 -7.97
CA THR A 179 -4.02 -0.31 -7.53
C THR A 179 -4.88 0.68 -8.30
N LEU A 180 -4.95 0.56 -9.63
CA LEU A 180 -5.69 1.49 -10.50
C LEU A 180 -7.10 0.98 -10.86
N GLY A 181 -7.20 -0.27 -11.31
CA GLY A 181 -8.42 -0.83 -11.88
C GLY A 181 -9.45 -1.32 -10.86
N TRP A 182 -9.06 -1.54 -9.60
CA TRP A 182 -9.90 -2.30 -8.67
C TRP A 182 -11.23 -1.65 -8.36
N LYS A 183 -11.32 -0.31 -8.39
CA LYS A 183 -12.60 0.37 -8.22
C LYS A 183 -13.60 -0.05 -9.31
N ILE A 184 -13.14 -0.13 -10.56
CA ILE A 184 -13.96 -0.55 -11.70
C ILE A 184 -14.26 -2.05 -11.62
N VAL A 185 -13.24 -2.86 -11.35
CA VAL A 185 -13.37 -4.32 -11.27
C VAL A 185 -14.32 -4.72 -10.13
N GLY A 186 -14.16 -4.15 -8.94
CA GLY A 186 -14.98 -4.45 -7.77
C GLY A 186 -16.46 -4.11 -7.97
N VAL A 187 -16.74 -2.96 -8.60
CA VAL A 187 -18.12 -2.58 -8.97
C VAL A 187 -18.70 -3.55 -9.99
N ARG A 188 -17.95 -3.91 -11.02
CA ARG A 188 -18.41 -4.89 -12.03
C ARG A 188 -18.65 -6.27 -11.43
N LEU A 189 -17.79 -6.71 -10.50
CA LEU A 189 -17.98 -7.96 -9.77
C LEU A 189 -19.26 -7.92 -8.92
N TYR A 190 -19.48 -6.84 -8.17
CA TYR A 190 -20.71 -6.66 -7.41
C TYR A 190 -21.95 -6.70 -8.31
N SER A 191 -21.97 -5.96 -9.42
CA SER A 191 -23.11 -5.95 -10.35
C SER A 191 -23.31 -7.30 -11.03
N ALA A 192 -22.25 -8.03 -11.34
CA ALA A 192 -22.36 -9.38 -11.91
C ALA A 192 -22.94 -10.40 -10.91
N VAL A 193 -22.64 -10.26 -9.62
CA VAL A 193 -23.12 -11.15 -8.56
C VAL A 193 -24.56 -10.82 -8.14
N THR A 194 -24.90 -9.55 -8.04
CA THR A 194 -26.21 -9.09 -7.52
C THR A 194 -27.24 -8.81 -8.61
N GLY A 195 -26.81 -8.61 -9.86
CA GLY A 195 -27.67 -8.12 -10.95
C GLY A 195 -27.98 -6.62 -10.86
N ASN A 196 -27.52 -5.92 -9.82
CA ASN A 196 -27.85 -4.51 -9.58
C ASN A 196 -26.80 -3.58 -10.21
N PRO A 197 -27.20 -2.61 -11.06
CA PRO A 197 -26.30 -1.57 -11.52
C PRO A 197 -25.90 -0.67 -10.35
N VAL A 198 -24.65 -0.18 -10.37
CA VAL A 198 -24.13 0.73 -9.35
C VAL A 198 -23.95 2.11 -9.97
N ASN A 199 -24.67 3.09 -9.42
CA ASN A 199 -24.40 4.49 -9.69
C ASN A 199 -23.27 4.97 -8.75
N PRO A 200 -22.12 5.46 -9.26
CA PRO A 200 -21.05 5.96 -8.41
C PRO A 200 -21.42 7.21 -7.58
N LEU A 201 -22.44 7.96 -8.01
CA LEU A 201 -22.91 9.17 -7.32
C LEU A 201 -23.96 8.87 -6.24
N ASP A 202 -24.63 7.71 -6.36
CA ASP A 202 -25.65 7.25 -5.43
C ASP A 202 -25.48 5.73 -5.25
N PRO A 203 -24.41 5.32 -4.54
CA PRO A 203 -24.10 3.91 -4.39
C PRO A 203 -25.13 3.22 -3.48
N PRO A 204 -25.52 1.97 -3.78
CA PRO A 204 -26.47 1.25 -2.94
C PRO A 204 -25.90 1.02 -1.54
N ALA A 205 -26.77 1.05 -0.53
CA ALA A 205 -26.50 0.68 0.86
C ALA A 205 -26.30 -0.84 1.03
N ASP A 206 -25.45 -1.45 0.20
CA ASP A 206 -25.15 -2.88 0.23
C ASP A 206 -23.71 -3.10 0.70
N GLY A 207 -23.56 -3.84 1.81
CA GLY A 207 -22.25 -4.05 2.40
C GLY A 207 -21.33 -4.92 1.56
N LEU A 208 -21.87 -5.75 0.66
CA LEU A 208 -21.07 -6.56 -0.26
C LEU A 208 -20.23 -5.69 -1.21
N LEU A 209 -20.79 -4.59 -1.73
CA LEU A 209 -20.09 -3.65 -2.61
C LEU A 209 -18.84 -3.11 -1.91
N PHE A 210 -19.00 -2.59 -0.69
CA PHE A 210 -17.91 -2.00 0.07
C PHE A 210 -16.89 -3.04 0.54
N ALA A 211 -17.33 -4.25 0.87
CA ALA A 211 -16.45 -5.36 1.21
C ALA A 211 -15.54 -5.74 0.02
N ILE A 212 -16.09 -5.89 -1.19
CA ILE A 212 -15.31 -6.18 -2.40
C ILE A 212 -14.32 -5.05 -2.68
N LEU A 213 -14.78 -3.80 -2.63
CA LEU A 213 -13.92 -2.63 -2.87
C LEU A 213 -12.75 -2.53 -1.87
N ARG A 214 -12.92 -3.03 -0.64
CA ARG A 214 -11.87 -3.02 0.38
C ARG A 214 -10.78 -4.07 0.17
N LEU A 215 -11.02 -5.09 -0.66
CA LEU A 215 -10.06 -6.18 -0.88
C LEU A 215 -8.74 -5.72 -1.52
N SER A 216 -8.70 -4.59 -2.23
CA SER A 216 -7.41 -4.12 -2.77
C SER A 216 -6.54 -3.49 -1.69
N PRO A 217 -5.22 -3.78 -1.69
CA PRO A 217 -4.30 -3.23 -0.69
C PRO A 217 -4.33 -1.71 -0.61
N GLY A 218 -4.37 -1.03 -1.76
CA GLY A 218 -4.39 0.43 -1.80
C GLY A 218 -5.67 1.02 -1.21
N ARG A 219 -6.82 0.37 -1.38
CA ARG A 219 -8.10 0.83 -0.79
C ARG A 219 -8.16 0.51 0.69
N ALA A 220 -7.69 -0.66 1.11
CA ALA A 220 -7.58 -1.00 2.53
C ALA A 220 -6.65 -0.02 3.29
N TYR A 221 -5.49 0.31 2.72
CA TYR A 221 -4.59 1.35 3.22
C TYR A 221 -5.29 2.70 3.40
N ARG A 222 -6.05 3.14 2.39
CA ARG A 222 -6.79 4.40 2.45
C ARG A 222 -7.93 4.36 3.47
N THR A 223 -8.63 3.25 3.63
CA THR A 223 -9.66 3.11 4.67
C THR A 223 -9.08 3.29 6.08
N VAL A 224 -7.96 2.65 6.39
CA VAL A 224 -7.33 2.81 7.72
C VAL A 224 -6.81 4.24 7.92
N THR A 225 -6.21 4.84 6.90
CA THR A 225 -5.68 6.21 7.02
C THR A 225 -6.77 7.28 7.06
N ASN A 226 -7.90 7.09 6.36
CA ASN A 226 -9.07 7.95 6.49
C ASN A 226 -9.68 7.84 7.89
N TRP A 227 -9.76 6.63 8.44
CA TRP A 227 -10.21 6.41 9.82
C TRP A 227 -9.34 7.16 10.83
N LEU A 228 -8.00 7.11 10.67
CA LEU A 228 -7.07 7.86 11.52
C LEU A 228 -7.21 9.38 11.38
N LEU A 229 -7.55 9.87 10.19
CA LEU A 229 -7.83 11.29 9.93
C LEU A 229 -9.19 11.74 10.49
N GLY A 230 -10.04 10.82 10.95
CA GLY A 230 -11.41 11.12 11.35
C GLY A 230 -12.34 11.42 10.17
N LEU A 231 -11.99 10.95 8.97
CA LEU A 231 -12.83 11.04 7.78
C LEU A 231 -13.77 9.84 7.68
N ALA A 232 -14.79 9.96 6.84
CA ALA A 232 -15.74 8.89 6.57
C ALA A 232 -15.07 7.61 6.02
N ASN A 233 -15.72 6.49 6.28
CA ASN A 233 -15.26 5.16 5.95
C ASN A 233 -15.27 4.95 4.43
N SER A 234 -14.08 5.04 3.83
CA SER A 234 -13.91 4.91 2.38
C SER A 234 -12.52 4.40 2.03
N GLY A 235 -12.44 3.65 0.92
CA GLY A 235 -11.17 3.30 0.27
C GLY A 235 -10.65 4.37 -0.70
N GLY A 236 -11.30 5.53 -0.76
CA GLY A 236 -10.92 6.69 -1.56
C GLY A 236 -9.79 7.51 -0.93
N GLN A 237 -9.18 8.40 -1.72
CA GLN A 237 -8.17 9.34 -1.22
C GLN A 237 -8.86 10.40 -0.35
N TYR A 238 -8.18 10.88 0.70
CA TYR A 238 -8.72 11.84 1.66
C TYR A 238 -9.38 13.06 1.00
N THR A 239 -8.79 13.59 -0.08
CA THR A 239 -9.32 14.72 -0.85
C THR A 239 -10.68 14.41 -1.49
N SER A 240 -10.82 13.21 -2.08
CA SER A 240 -12.08 12.75 -2.67
C SER A 240 -13.14 12.49 -1.60
N VAL A 241 -12.76 11.88 -0.48
CA VAL A 241 -13.68 11.61 0.64
C VAL A 241 -14.19 12.91 1.25
N ALA A 242 -13.31 13.88 1.49
CA ALA A 242 -13.69 15.20 1.96
C ALA A 242 -14.66 15.90 1.00
N THR A 243 -14.46 15.72 -0.32
CA THR A 243 -15.34 16.33 -1.33
C THR A 243 -16.72 15.69 -1.41
N VAL A 244 -16.84 14.36 -1.22
CA VAL A 244 -18.16 13.68 -1.17
C VAL A 244 -19.03 14.21 -0.05
N LEU A 245 -18.43 14.55 1.09
CA LEU A 245 -19.15 15.06 2.26
C LEU A 245 -19.38 16.58 2.20
N TYR A 246 -18.77 17.26 1.23
CA TYR A 246 -18.83 18.71 1.14
C TYR A 246 -20.10 19.17 0.40
N PRO A 247 -20.94 20.04 0.99
CA PRO A 247 -22.22 20.44 0.39
C PRO A 247 -22.07 21.04 -1.01
N GLY A 248 -22.89 20.59 -1.96
CA GLY A 248 -22.90 21.11 -3.33
C GLY A 248 -21.80 20.57 -4.25
N HIS A 249 -20.99 19.61 -3.79
CA HIS A 249 -19.97 18.95 -4.60
C HIS A 249 -20.27 17.46 -4.75
N SER A 250 -19.86 16.88 -5.88
CA SER A 250 -20.00 15.46 -6.15
C SER A 250 -18.78 14.93 -6.87
N VAL A 251 -18.23 13.81 -6.39
CA VAL A 251 -17.13 13.09 -7.05
C VAL A 251 -17.43 11.60 -7.05
N ASN A 252 -16.87 10.88 -8.03
CA ASN A 252 -17.08 9.44 -8.20
C ASN A 252 -16.29 8.61 -7.17
N GLU A 253 -16.69 8.68 -5.90
CA GLU A 253 -16.07 7.93 -4.81
C GLU A 253 -17.10 7.28 -3.88
N TYR A 254 -16.80 6.06 -3.44
CA TYR A 254 -17.69 5.24 -2.62
C TYR A 254 -17.39 5.49 -1.13
N VAL A 255 -18.36 6.04 -0.41
CA VAL A 255 -18.28 6.34 1.03
C VAL A 255 -19.39 5.59 1.75
N VAL A 256 -19.03 4.78 2.75
CA VAL A 256 -19.97 3.94 3.50
C VAL A 256 -20.99 4.83 4.23
N ASP A 257 -20.53 5.85 4.93
CA ASP A 257 -21.37 6.76 5.72
C ASP A 257 -22.44 7.46 4.88
N ALA A 258 -22.09 7.82 3.64
CA ALA A 258 -23.02 8.45 2.70
C ALA A 258 -24.06 7.43 2.18
N ALA A 259 -23.62 6.23 1.82
CA ALA A 259 -24.51 5.18 1.28
C ALA A 259 -25.47 4.62 2.33
N PHE A 260 -25.02 4.46 3.58
CA PHE A 260 -25.81 3.94 4.69
C PHE A 260 -26.44 5.05 5.54
N SER A 261 -26.60 6.27 5.00
CA SER A 261 -27.21 7.37 5.74
C SER A 261 -28.61 6.98 6.25
N GLY A 262 -28.78 6.97 7.58
CA GLY A 262 -30.02 6.55 8.23
C GLY A 262 -30.22 5.03 8.36
N GLN A 263 -29.20 4.22 8.07
CA GLN A 263 -29.24 2.75 8.18
C GLN A 263 -28.06 2.22 9.00
N PRO A 264 -28.21 1.06 9.69
CA PRO A 264 -27.10 0.45 10.40
C PRO A 264 -26.04 -0.07 9.43
N VAL A 265 -24.79 0.32 9.64
CA VAL A 265 -23.64 -0.19 8.87
C VAL A 265 -23.30 -1.61 9.35
N PRO A 266 -23.16 -2.60 8.43
CA PRO A 266 -22.75 -3.95 8.81
C PRO A 266 -21.40 -3.98 9.54
N ALA A 267 -21.29 -4.76 10.61
CA ALA A 267 -20.09 -4.78 11.47
C ALA A 267 -18.79 -5.15 10.73
N TYR A 268 -18.86 -5.99 9.69
CA TYR A 268 -17.70 -6.37 8.87
C TYR A 268 -17.16 -5.21 8.00
N LEU A 269 -17.90 -4.09 7.91
CA LEU A 269 -17.43 -2.87 7.28
C LEU A 269 -16.70 -1.92 8.23
N HIS A 270 -16.51 -2.27 9.50
CA HIS A 270 -15.66 -1.49 10.38
C HIS A 270 -14.23 -1.33 9.80
N GLU A 271 -13.64 -0.17 9.97
CA GLU A 271 -12.40 0.27 9.32
C GLU A 271 -11.20 -0.57 9.76
N SER A 272 -11.23 -1.11 10.98
CA SER A 272 -10.21 -2.04 11.48
C SER A 272 -10.09 -3.32 10.64
N ILE A 273 -11.16 -3.75 9.96
CA ILE A 273 -11.11 -4.90 9.06
C ILE A 273 -10.21 -4.61 7.85
N ALA A 274 -10.10 -3.34 7.42
CA ALA A 274 -9.15 -2.96 6.38
C ALA A 274 -7.68 -3.19 6.81
N LEU A 275 -7.36 -3.02 8.10
CA LEU A 275 -6.04 -3.34 8.63
C LEU A 275 -5.76 -4.85 8.54
N VAL A 276 -6.76 -5.69 8.84
CA VAL A 276 -6.66 -7.15 8.68
C VAL A 276 -6.43 -7.52 7.21
N VAL A 277 -7.15 -6.90 6.27
CA VAL A 277 -6.95 -7.10 4.83
C VAL A 277 -5.52 -6.76 4.41
N LEU A 278 -4.96 -5.64 4.88
CA LEU A 278 -3.55 -5.28 4.62
C LEU A 278 -2.57 -6.33 5.15
N LEU A 279 -2.78 -6.78 6.39
CA LEU A 279 -1.92 -7.80 7.01
C LEU A 279 -1.98 -9.12 6.23
N LEU A 280 -3.16 -9.53 5.78
CA LEU A 280 -3.33 -10.71 4.92
C LEU A 280 -2.55 -10.57 3.61
N TRP A 281 -2.57 -9.40 2.97
CA TRP A 281 -1.76 -9.15 1.78
C TRP A 281 -0.24 -9.15 2.05
N GLY A 282 0.18 -8.84 3.27
CA GLY A 282 1.58 -8.97 3.68
C GLY A 282 2.03 -10.42 3.88
N VAL A 283 1.14 -11.28 4.40
CA VAL A 283 1.48 -12.64 4.83
C VAL A 283 1.15 -13.70 3.77
N VAL A 284 -0.04 -13.66 3.18
CA VAL A 284 -0.56 -14.73 2.31
C VAL A 284 0.29 -14.91 1.03
N PRO A 285 0.63 -13.85 0.25
CA PRO A 285 1.46 -14.01 -0.93
C PRO A 285 2.84 -14.59 -0.59
N LEU A 286 3.44 -14.16 0.53
CA LEU A 286 4.74 -14.65 0.98
C LEU A 286 4.68 -16.10 1.44
N ALA A 287 3.62 -16.50 2.16
CA ALA A 287 3.41 -17.88 2.60
C ALA A 287 3.24 -18.83 1.39
N LEU A 288 2.42 -18.44 0.41
CA LEU A 288 2.24 -19.19 -0.84
C LEU A 288 3.55 -19.28 -1.64
N ALA A 289 4.30 -18.18 -1.71
CA ALA A 289 5.61 -18.15 -2.36
C ALA A 289 6.62 -19.02 -1.65
N SER A 290 6.69 -18.98 -0.31
CA SER A 290 7.56 -19.83 0.50
C SER A 290 7.25 -21.32 0.28
N TYR A 291 5.97 -21.69 0.31
CA TYR A 291 5.53 -23.06 0.05
C TYR A 291 5.95 -23.54 -1.34
N ARG A 292 5.73 -22.74 -2.38
CA ARG A 292 6.11 -23.08 -3.76
C ARG A 292 7.62 -23.08 -3.96
N PHE A 293 8.31 -22.13 -3.34
CA PHE A 293 9.76 -22.02 -3.41
C PHE A 293 10.45 -23.18 -2.68
N ASN A 294 9.84 -23.79 -1.68
CA ASN A 294 10.37 -25.01 -1.04
C ASN A 294 10.18 -26.27 -1.88
N ARG A 295 9.14 -26.34 -2.70
CA ARG A 295 8.81 -27.51 -3.53
C ARG A 295 9.37 -27.46 -4.95
N GLY A 296 9.76 -26.28 -5.43
CA GLY A 296 10.28 -26.11 -6.77
C GLY A 296 11.73 -26.60 -6.91
N ASP A 297 11.95 -27.43 -7.93
CA ASP A 297 13.30 -27.76 -8.40
C ASP A 297 13.98 -26.54 -9.01
N LEU A 298 15.30 -26.50 -8.82
CA LEU A 298 16.20 -25.50 -9.41
C LEU A 298 16.38 -25.81 -10.90
N ALA A 299 15.36 -25.53 -11.71
CA ALA A 299 15.46 -25.50 -13.17
C ALA A 299 15.19 -24.07 -13.68
#